data_AF-A0A673UQ57-F1
#
_entry.id   AF-A0A673UQ57-F1
#
_cell.length_a   1.000
_cell.length_b   1.000
_cell.length_c   1.000
_cell.angle_alpha   90.00
_cell.angle_beta   90.00
_cell.angle_gamma   90.00
#
_symmetry.space_group_name_H-M   'P 1'
#
loop_
_entity.id
_entity.type
_entity.pdbx_description
1 polymer ?
#
loop_
_entity_poly.entity_id
_entity_poly.type
_entity_poly.pdbx_seq_one_letter_code
_entity_poly.pdbx_strand_id
1 'polypeptide(L)'
;MEEPLLWFCNWSTLAVCAALKLPQISAVLAARSARGISLPSLLLELAGFLVFLRYQCYYEYPLLTFLEYPILIAQDALLLLCVFHFNGNVKGAAPYMALFVVSWFVLPLQKWIMDLAMTDRVEYGQTW
;
A
#
# COMPACT_ATOMS: atom_id res chain seq x y z
N MET A 1 23.54 -11.65 19.12
CA MET A 1 22.25 -11.52 19.84
C MET A 1 21.24 -10.67 19.06
N GLU A 2 21.62 -10.00 17.98
CA GLU A 2 20.76 -9.05 17.25
C GLU A 2 19.82 -9.74 16.25
N GLU A 3 20.26 -10.80 15.57
CA GLU A 3 19.42 -11.54 14.62
C GLU A 3 18.11 -12.13 15.18
N PRO A 4 18.11 -12.84 16.34
CA PRO A 4 16.86 -13.39 16.89
C PRO A 4 15.88 -12.30 17.33
N LEU A 5 16.39 -11.14 17.78
CA LEU A 5 15.56 -10.00 18.14
C LEU A 5 14.90 -9.38 16.90
N LEU A 6 15.65 -9.19 15.82
CA LEU A 6 15.12 -8.69 14.55
C LEU A 6 14.03 -9.61 13.98
N TRP A 7 14.25 -10.92 14.01
CA TRP A 7 13.24 -11.89 13.59
C TRP A 7 11.97 -11.80 14.44
N PHE A 8 12.11 -11.72 15.77
CA PHE A 8 10.98 -11.56 16.67
C PHE A 8 10.20 -10.26 16.41
N CYS A 9 10.90 -9.13 16.22
CA CYS A 9 10.28 -7.86 15.89
C CYS A 9 9.51 -7.93 14.57
N ASN A 10 10.12 -8.44 13.49
CA ASN A 10 9.45 -8.52 12.20
C ASN A 10 8.18 -9.40 12.25
N TRP A 11 8.25 -10.57 12.90
CA TRP A 11 7.08 -11.45 13.02
C TRP A 11 5.97 -10.85 13.88
N SER A 12 6.31 -10.21 15.00
CA SER A 12 5.32 -9.56 15.85
C SER A 12 4.66 -8.38 15.15
N THR A 13 5.41 -7.58 14.38
CA THR A 13 4.85 -6.53 13.54
C THR A 13 3.89 -7.09 12.50
N LEU A 14 4.29 -8.15 11.77
CA LEU A 14 3.42 -8.80 10.78
C LEU A 14 2.12 -9.32 11.41
N ALA A 15 2.20 -9.94 12.59
CA ALA A 15 1.03 -10.43 13.29
C ALA A 15 0.08 -9.31 13.71
N VAL A 16 0.60 -8.20 14.25
CA VAL A 16 -0.20 -7.04 14.65
C VAL A 16 -0.81 -6.36 13.43
N CYS A 17 -0.04 -6.11 12.38
CA CYS A 17 -0.53 -5.50 11.13
C CYS A 17 -1.59 -6.37 10.43
N ALA A 18 -1.48 -7.70 10.49
CA ALA A 18 -2.49 -8.61 9.96
C ALA A 18 -3.82 -8.56 10.73
N ALA A 19 -3.79 -8.21 12.03
CA ALA A 19 -4.97 -8.14 12.87
C ALA A 19 -5.60 -6.73 12.94
N LEU A 20 -4.84 -5.68 12.63
CA LEU A 20 -5.17 -4.30 12.96
C LEU A 20 -6.48 -3.78 12.36
N LYS A 21 -6.82 -4.12 11.10
CA LYS A 21 -8.05 -3.66 10.45
C LYS A 21 -9.24 -4.62 10.64
N LEU A 22 -9.04 -5.78 11.27
CA LEU A 22 -10.13 -6.74 11.53
C LEU A 22 -11.29 -6.15 12.36
N PRO A 23 -11.07 -5.35 13.42
CA PRO A 23 -12.16 -4.71 14.17
C PRO A 23 -12.96 -3.74 13.30
N GLN A 24 -12.28 -2.98 12.43
CA GLN A 24 -12.91 -2.02 11.53
C GLN A 24 -13.75 -2.74 10.46
N ILE A 25 -13.24 -3.82 9.87
CA ILE A 25 -13.99 -4.67 8.91
C ILE A 25 -15.21 -5.29 9.60
N SER A 26 -15.03 -5.85 10.81
CA SER A 26 -16.11 -6.44 11.59
C SER A 26 -17.21 -5.42 11.92
N ALA A 27 -16.83 -4.20 12.30
CA ALA A 27 -17.79 -3.12 12.58
C ALA A 27 -18.64 -2.76 11.35
N VAL A 28 -18.05 -2.68 10.16
CA VAL A 28 -18.79 -2.43 8.92
C VAL A 28 -19.75 -3.56 8.59
N LEU A 29 -19.29 -4.81 8.73
CA LEU A 29 -20.11 -5.99 8.46
C LEU A 29 -21.28 -6.10 9.46
N ALA A 30 -21.03 -5.82 10.74
CA ALA A 30 -22.05 -5.83 11.79
C ALA A 30 -23.07 -4.70 11.62
N ALA A 31 -22.61 -3.49 11.27
CA ALA A 31 -23.48 -2.35 11.02
C ALA A 31 -24.25 -2.45 9.69
N ARG A 32 -23.82 -3.34 8.77
CA ARG A 32 -24.30 -3.43 7.38
C ARG A 32 -24.40 -2.07 6.70
N SER A 33 -23.46 -1.19 7.02
CA SER A 33 -23.50 0.22 6.62
C SER A 33 -22.09 0.81 6.67
N ALA A 34 -21.78 1.64 5.68
CA ALA A 34 -20.55 2.42 5.65
C ALA A 34 -20.68 3.77 6.37
N ARG A 35 -21.82 4.04 7.04
CA ARG A 35 -22.15 5.31 7.68
C ARG A 35 -21.27 5.51 8.93
N GLY A 36 -20.06 6.01 8.73
CA GLY A 36 -19.04 6.19 9.77
C GLY A 36 -17.60 6.09 9.24
N ILE A 37 -17.41 5.58 8.01
CA ILE A 37 -16.10 5.53 7.36
C ILE A 37 -15.96 6.67 6.37
N SER A 38 -14.89 7.44 6.53
CA SER A 38 -14.47 8.48 5.59
C SER A 38 -13.77 7.83 4.39
N LEU A 39 -14.44 7.85 3.23
CA LEU A 39 -13.86 7.40 1.96
C LEU A 39 -12.53 8.12 1.62
N PRO A 40 -12.41 9.47 1.68
CA PRO A 40 -11.14 10.12 1.35
C PRO A 40 -10.02 9.75 2.32
N SER A 41 -10.32 9.49 3.60
CA SER A 41 -9.32 9.03 4.57
C SER A 41 -8.81 7.63 4.22
N LEU A 42 -9.71 6.71 3.88
CA LEU A 42 -9.33 5.34 3.47
C LEU A 42 -8.48 5.34 2.20
N LEU A 43 -8.79 6.21 1.25
CA LEU A 43 -8.00 6.38 0.02
C LEU A 43 -6.61 6.98 0.30
N LEU A 44 -6.53 7.92 1.25
CA LEU A 44 -5.26 8.52 1.65
C LEU A 44 -4.36 7.50 2.36
N GLU A 45 -4.92 6.66 3.25
CA GLU A 45 -4.21 5.54 3.87
C GLU A 45 -3.65 4.58 2.81
N LEU A 46 -4.50 4.15 1.87
CA LEU A 46 -4.11 3.24 0.80
C LEU A 46 -3.02 3.83 -0.09
N ALA A 47 -3.12 5.12 -0.44
CA ALA A 47 -2.09 5.82 -1.20
C ALA A 47 -0.77 5.90 -0.43
N GLY A 48 -0.82 6.16 0.88
CA GLY A 48 0.35 6.15 1.76
C GLY A 48 1.04 4.80 1.76
N PHE A 49 0.31 3.71 1.97
CA PHE A 49 0.88 2.36 1.97
C PHE A 49 1.48 1.97 0.63
N LEU A 50 0.87 2.36 -0.49
CA LEU A 50 1.44 2.13 -1.82
C LEU A 50 2.77 2.85 -2.03
N VAL A 51 2.85 4.12 -1.63
CA VAL A 51 4.09 4.91 -1.73
C VAL A 51 5.18 4.31 -0.84
N PHE A 52 4.86 3.94 0.39
CA PHE A 52 5.82 3.29 1.31
C PHE A 52 6.29 1.93 0.79
N LEU A 53 5.38 1.06 0.36
CA LEU A 53 5.73 -0.22 -0.25
C LEU A 53 6.68 -0.03 -1.42
N ARG A 54 6.38 0.94 -2.30
CA ARG A 54 7.24 1.24 -3.44
C ARG A 54 8.61 1.74 -3.03
N TYR A 55 8.68 2.63 -2.04
CA TYR A 55 9.94 3.12 -1.49
C TYR A 55 10.81 1.96 -0.99
N GLN A 56 10.23 1.05 -0.23
CA GLN A 56 10.95 -0.11 0.30
C GLN A 56 11.42 -1.06 -0.82
N CYS A 57 10.57 -1.31 -1.82
CA CYS A 57 10.96 -2.08 -3.02
C CYS A 57 12.04 -1.37 -3.85
N TYR A 58 12.04 -0.04 -3.90
CA TYR A 58 13.00 0.73 -4.68
C TYR A 58 14.42 0.59 -4.15
N TYR A 59 14.57 0.63 -2.82
CA TYR A 59 15.85 0.48 -2.11
C TYR A 59 16.21 -0.99 -1.81
N GLU A 60 15.47 -1.96 -2.37
CA GLU A 60 15.73 -3.39 -2.24
C GLU A 60 15.90 -3.86 -0.79
N TYR A 61 15.09 -3.30 0.12
CA TYR A 61 15.08 -3.75 1.51
C TYR A 61 14.68 -5.23 1.61
N PRO A 62 15.07 -5.95 2.67
CA PRO A 62 14.65 -7.33 2.87
C PRO A 62 13.12 -7.47 2.88
N LEU A 63 12.60 -8.50 2.20
CA LEU A 63 11.15 -8.72 2.03
C LEU A 63 10.39 -8.69 3.37
N LEU A 64 10.95 -9.30 4.41
CA LEU A 64 10.30 -9.41 5.71
C LEU A 64 10.06 -8.05 6.38
N THR A 65 10.84 -7.02 6.03
CA THR A 65 10.79 -5.67 6.61
C THR A 65 9.65 -4.84 6.05
N PHE A 66 9.10 -5.19 4.88
CA PHE A 66 8.02 -4.43 4.26
C PHE A 66 6.80 -5.29 3.88
N LEU A 67 6.79 -6.59 4.23
CA LEU A 67 5.67 -7.49 3.98
C LEU A 67 4.38 -7.08 4.73
N GLU A 68 4.51 -6.21 5.74
CA GLU A 68 3.38 -5.56 6.43
C GLU A 68 2.53 -4.70 5.48
N TYR A 69 3.14 -3.97 4.55
CA TYR A 69 2.42 -3.04 3.68
C TYR A 69 1.47 -3.76 2.71
N PRO A 70 1.87 -4.85 2.01
CA PRO A 70 0.94 -5.66 1.22
C PRO A 70 -0.24 -6.20 2.02
N ILE A 71 -0.01 -6.61 3.28
CA ILE A 71 -1.05 -7.12 4.17
C ILE A 71 -2.04 -6.02 4.54
N LEU A 72 -1.55 -4.81 4.85
CA LEU A 72 -2.39 -3.64 5.15
C LEU A 72 -3.18 -3.18 3.93
N ILE A 73 -2.52 -3.12 2.77
CA ILE A 73 -3.15 -2.79 1.48
C ILE A 73 -4.31 -3.73 1.16
N ALA A 74 -4.13 -5.04 1.34
CA ALA A 74 -5.17 -6.02 1.10
C ALA A 74 -6.39 -5.82 2.01
N GLN A 75 -6.15 -5.51 3.29
CA GLN A 75 -7.20 -5.23 4.27
C GLN A 75 -7.96 -3.93 3.94
N ASP A 76 -7.25 -2.87 3.53
CA ASP A 76 -7.85 -1.59 3.13
C ASP A 76 -8.66 -1.71 1.84
N ALA A 77 -8.19 -2.48 0.87
CA ALA A 77 -8.93 -2.78 -0.35
C ALA A 77 -10.22 -3.56 -0.04
N LEU A 78 -10.17 -4.53 0.88
CA LEU A 78 -11.36 -5.26 1.34
C LEU A 78 -12.36 -4.32 2.03
N LEU A 79 -11.88 -3.43 2.91
CA LEU A 79 -12.72 -2.44 3.58
C LEU A 79 -13.36 -1.48 2.57
N LEU A 80 -12.60 -1.04 1.56
CA LEU A 80 -13.07 -0.17 0.48
C LEU A 80 -14.19 -0.84 -0.32
N LEU A 81 -14.04 -2.13 -0.65
CA LEU A 81 -15.08 -2.93 -1.30
C LEU A 81 -16.35 -3.03 -0.44
N CYS A 82 -16.21 -3.28 0.86
CA CYS A 82 -17.34 -3.28 1.79
C CYS A 82 -18.05 -1.93 1.82
N VAL A 83 -17.31 -0.82 1.86
CA VAL A 83 -17.87 0.54 1.83
C VAL A 83 -18.71 0.77 0.57
N PHE A 84 -18.20 0.41 -0.62
CA PHE A 84 -18.94 0.56 -1.87
C PHE A 84 -20.16 -0.36 -1.97
N HIS A 85 -20.04 -1.59 -1.45
CA HIS A 85 -21.14 -2.55 -1.40
C HIS A 85 -22.32 -2.01 -0.58
N PHE A 86 -22.07 -1.51 0.64
CA PHE A 86 -23.12 -1.00 1.51
C PHE A 86 -23.62 0.40 1.13
N ASN A 87 -22.84 1.21 0.41
CA ASN A 87 -23.29 2.51 -0.10
C ASN A 87 -24.16 2.36 -1.38
N GLY A 88 -24.36 1.14 -1.89
CA GLY A 88 -25.16 0.88 -3.09
C GLY A 88 -24.56 1.45 -4.39
N ASN A 89 -23.36 2.02 -4.32
CA ASN A 89 -22.67 2.66 -5.44
C ASN A 89 -21.43 1.85 -5.85
N VAL A 90 -21.66 0.59 -6.23
CA VAL A 90 -20.61 -0.32 -6.75
C VAL A 90 -19.92 0.23 -8.01
N LYS A 91 -20.59 1.08 -8.78
CA LYS A 91 -19.99 1.77 -9.94
C LYS A 91 -18.96 2.82 -9.52
N GLY A 92 -19.13 3.42 -8.34
CA GLY A 92 -18.16 4.32 -7.73
C GLY A 92 -16.86 3.63 -7.31
N ALA A 93 -16.84 2.31 -7.12
CA ALA A 93 -15.63 1.55 -6.74
C ALA A 93 -14.63 1.41 -7.89
N ALA A 94 -15.14 1.31 -9.13
CA ALA A 94 -14.36 1.07 -10.33
C ALA A 94 -13.23 2.09 -10.56
N PRO A 95 -13.44 3.43 -10.46
CA PRO A 95 -12.35 4.39 -10.61
C PRO A 95 -11.27 4.23 -9.54
N TYR A 96 -11.61 3.84 -8.30
CA TYR A 96 -10.61 3.67 -7.24
C TYR A 96 -9.80 2.38 -7.42
N MET A 97 -10.43 1.29 -7.84
CA MET A 97 -9.73 0.06 -8.25
C MET A 97 -8.84 0.32 -9.45
N ALA A 98 -9.31 1.09 -10.44
CA ALA A 98 -8.51 1.48 -11.59
C ALA A 98 -7.32 2.36 -11.17
N LEU A 99 -7.51 3.34 -10.28
CA LEU A 99 -6.41 4.13 -9.72
C LEU A 99 -5.40 3.25 -9.00
N PHE A 100 -5.85 2.24 -8.28
CA PHE A 100 -4.97 1.29 -7.59
C PHE A 100 -4.10 0.51 -8.59
N VAL A 101 -4.72 -0.05 -9.62
CA VAL A 101 -4.02 -0.77 -10.70
C VAL A 101 -3.08 0.17 -11.48
N VAL A 102 -3.55 1.37 -11.84
CA VAL A 102 -2.74 2.38 -12.54
C VAL A 102 -1.55 2.80 -11.68
N SER A 103 -1.74 3.06 -10.39
CA SER A 103 -0.66 3.42 -9.46
C SER A 103 0.39 2.31 -9.40
N TRP A 104 -0.03 1.04 -9.37
CA TRP A 104 0.87 -0.11 -9.44
C TRP A 104 1.75 -0.15 -10.71
N PHE A 105 1.23 0.28 -11.86
CA PHE A 105 1.97 0.31 -13.14
C PHE A 105 2.75 1.62 -13.40
N VAL A 106 2.24 2.76 -12.93
CA VAL A 106 2.85 4.08 -13.12
C VAL A 106 4.11 4.26 -12.27
N LEU A 107 4.13 3.71 -11.05
CA LEU A 107 5.29 3.83 -10.16
C LEU A 107 6.57 3.13 -10.70
N PRO A 108 6.49 1.95 -11.36
CA PRO A 108 7.56 1.39 -12.18
C PRO A 108 8.08 2.31 -13.27
N LEU A 109 7.16 2.97 -14.01
CA LEU A 109 7.50 3.89 -15.08
C LEU A 109 8.32 5.08 -14.56
N GLN A 110 7.95 5.61 -13.38
CA GLN A 110 8.71 6.71 -12.75
C GLN A 110 10.14 6.30 -12.37
N LYS A 111 10.37 5.06 -11.90
CA LYS A 111 11.72 4.56 -11.61
C LYS A 111 12.58 4.51 -12.88
N TRP A 112 12.05 3.94 -13.96
CA TRP A 112 12.77 3.84 -15.23
C TRP A 112 13.18 5.21 -15.78
N ILE A 113 12.30 6.21 -15.66
CA ILE A 113 12.60 7.59 -16.08
C ILE A 113 13.72 8.21 -15.23
N MET A 114 13.72 7.99 -13.91
CA MET A 114 14.79 8.49 -13.03
C MET A 114 16.13 7.83 -13.32
N ASP A 115 16.14 6.51 -13.53
CA ASP A 115 17.35 5.75 -13.86
C ASP A 115 17.95 6.18 -15.21
N LEU A 116 17.10 6.43 -16.22
CA LEU A 116 17.53 7.00 -17.51
C LEU A 116 18.12 8.40 -17.34
N ALA A 117 17.41 9.29 -16.64
CA ALA A 117 17.87 10.66 -16.44
C ALA A 117 19.20 10.75 -15.66
N MET A 118 19.43 9.83 -14.71
CA MET A 118 20.70 9.75 -13.99
C MET A 118 21.82 9.14 -14.85
N THR A 119 21.52 8.13 -15.66
CA THR A 119 22.49 7.51 -16.59
C THR A 119 23.00 8.53 -17.60
N ASP A 120 22.09 9.29 -18.22
CA ASP A 120 22.45 10.35 -19.18
C ASP A 120 23.32 11.43 -18.51
N ARG A 121 22.98 11.87 -17.29
CA ARG A 121 23.77 12.87 -16.53
C ARG A 121 25.18 12.39 -16.21
N VAL A 122 25.35 11.10 -15.88
CA VAL A 122 26.67 10.51 -15.57
C VAL A 122 27.54 10.44 -16.81
N GLU A 123 26.98 10.08 -17.97
CA GLU A 123 27.71 10.06 -19.24
C GLU A 123 28.21 11.47 -19.63
N TYR A 124 27.37 12.50 -19.52
CA TYR A 124 27.81 13.89 -19.80
C TYR A 124 28.85 14.39 -18.78
N GLY A 125 28.83 13.92 -17.54
CA GLY A 125 29.78 14.29 -16.49
C GLY A 125 31.19 13.70 -16.65
N GLN A 126 31.38 12.66 -17.46
CA GLN A 126 32.69 12.03 -17.74
C GLN A 126 33.38 12.52 -19.03
N THR A 127 32.82 13.53 -19.71
CA THR A 127 33.34 14.04 -21.00
C THR A 127 34.23 15.29 -20.89
N TRP A 128 34.73 15.62 -19.69
CA TRP A 128 35.78 16.61 -19.43
C TRP A 128 36.89 16.01 -18.57
#